data_AF-A0A8B6FLG1-F1
#
_entry.id   AF-A0A8B6FLG1-F1
#
_cell.length_a   1.000
_cell.length_b   1.000
_cell.length_c   1.000
_cell.angle_alpha   90.00
_cell.angle_beta   90.00
_cell.angle_gamma   90.00
#
_symmetry.space_group_name_H-M   'P 1'
#
loop_
_entity.id
_entity.type
_entity.pdbx_description
1 polymer ?
#
loop_
_entity_poly.entity_id
_entity_poly.type
_entity_poly.pdbx_seq_one_letter_code
_entity_poly.pdbx_strand_id
1 'polypeptide(L)'
;MERNQNIHTLTKHGKYELRVDISDFNGNKAYARYVTFSVGDSSSNYKLNVAGYSGNAGDSLVYHNGQAFTTKDRDNDEQTGNCGIQREGAWWYKSCAHSNLNGVYMEGEKGNAKGIQWNKWKSNDYSMKSSSMKLRRL
;
A
#
# COMPACT_ATOMS: atom_id res chain seq x y z
N MET A 1 -15.66 -3.60 -1.39
CA MET A 1 -15.49 -2.14 -1.58
C MET A 1 -15.89 -1.30 -0.35
N GLU A 2 -16.75 -1.77 0.54
CA GLU A 2 -17.19 -1.02 1.74
C GLU A 2 -16.05 -0.47 2.61
N ARG A 3 -14.96 -1.23 2.80
CA ARG A 3 -13.80 -0.75 3.58
C ARG A 3 -13.11 0.46 2.95
N ASN A 4 -13.04 0.55 1.62
CA ASN A 4 -12.48 1.72 0.94
C ASN A 4 -13.39 2.93 1.09
N GLN A 5 -14.71 2.74 1.07
CA GLN A 5 -15.68 3.79 1.34
C GLN A 5 -15.50 4.34 2.77
N ASN A 6 -15.26 3.48 3.76
CA ASN A 6 -15.01 3.94 5.13
C ASN A 6 -13.74 4.79 5.25
N ILE A 7 -12.65 4.38 4.58
CA ILE A 7 -11.39 5.15 4.55
C ILE A 7 -11.60 6.49 3.83
N HIS A 8 -12.31 6.49 2.70
CA HIS A 8 -12.70 7.71 2.00
C HIS A 8 -13.48 8.65 2.91
N THR A 9 -14.57 8.18 3.52
CA THR A 9 -15.40 8.98 4.43
C THR A 9 -14.57 9.54 5.58
N LEU A 10 -13.70 8.74 6.20
CA LEU A 10 -12.82 9.19 7.27
C LEU A 10 -11.88 10.31 6.80
N THR A 11 -11.20 10.11 5.67
CA THR A 11 -10.18 11.05 5.15
C THR A 11 -10.75 12.25 4.40
N LYS A 12 -12.05 12.26 4.07
CA LYS A 12 -12.77 13.39 3.48
C LYS A 12 -12.95 14.56 4.46
N HIS A 13 -13.09 14.27 5.75
CA HIS A 13 -13.47 15.27 6.78
C HIS A 13 -12.29 15.89 7.55
N GLY A 14 -11.10 15.93 6.95
CA GLY A 14 -9.94 16.58 7.56
C GLY A 14 -8.62 16.17 6.92
N LYS A 15 -7.53 16.70 7.46
CA LYS A 15 -6.18 16.23 7.11
C LYS A 15 -5.86 15.02 7.96
N TYR A 16 -5.37 13.96 7.33
CA TYR A 16 -4.90 12.76 8.01
C TYR A 16 -3.46 12.48 7.62
N GLU A 17 -2.70 12.02 8.59
CA GLU A 17 -1.45 11.34 8.32
C GLU A 17 -1.67 9.82 8.31
N LEU A 18 -0.87 9.13 7.50
CA LEU A 18 -0.75 7.68 7.49
C LEU A 18 0.57 7.28 8.16
N ARG A 19 0.50 6.31 9.07
CA ARG A 19 1.64 5.56 9.58
C ARG A 19 1.55 4.10 9.15
N VAL A 20 2.61 3.62 8.52
CA VAL A 20 2.82 2.22 8.18
C VAL A 20 3.91 1.69 9.11
N ASP A 21 3.60 0.69 9.93
CA ASP A 21 4.60 -0.04 10.70
C ASP A 21 4.75 -1.46 10.14
N ILE A 22 5.99 -1.89 9.93
CA ILE A 22 6.35 -3.20 9.34
C ILE A 22 7.42 -3.91 10.16
N SER A 23 7.43 -5.24 10.13
CA SER A 23 8.47 -6.05 10.78
C SER A 23 8.88 -7.28 9.96
N ASP A 24 10.10 -7.74 10.19
CA ASP A 24 10.66 -8.95 9.59
C ASP A 24 10.70 -10.11 10.61
N PHE A 25 11.03 -11.30 10.13
CA PHE A 25 11.09 -12.50 10.98
C PHE A 25 12.28 -12.52 11.95
N ASN A 26 13.27 -11.65 11.77
CA ASN A 26 14.42 -11.50 12.64
C ASN A 26 14.19 -10.48 13.77
N GLY A 27 12.97 -9.95 13.88
CA GLY A 27 12.61 -8.97 14.92
C GLY A 27 12.96 -7.53 14.56
N ASN A 28 13.48 -7.25 13.36
CA ASN A 28 13.70 -5.88 12.92
C ASN A 28 12.37 -5.22 12.61
N LYS A 29 12.29 -3.92 12.90
CA LYS A 29 11.09 -3.10 12.70
C LYS A 29 11.46 -1.83 11.93
N ALA A 30 10.56 -1.38 11.07
CA ALA A 30 10.66 -0.11 10.40
C ALA A 30 9.29 0.56 10.27
N TYR A 31 9.29 1.84 9.96
CA TYR A 31 8.07 2.59 9.72
C TYR A 31 8.23 3.58 8.56
N ALA A 32 7.09 3.88 7.94
CA ALA A 32 6.92 4.97 7.00
C ALA A 32 5.74 5.84 7.47
N ARG A 33 5.91 7.16 7.37
CA ARG A 33 4.91 8.15 7.76
C ARG A 33 4.71 9.15 6.63
N TYR A 34 3.46 9.44 6.31
CA TYR A 34 3.06 10.41 5.29
C TYR A 34 2.15 11.44 5.95
N VAL A 35 2.55 12.71 5.94
CA VAL A 35 1.78 13.80 6.59
C VAL A 35 0.52 14.20 5.82
N THR A 36 0.39 13.72 4.58
CA THR A 36 -0.83 13.83 3.79
C THR A 36 -1.23 12.43 3.34
N PHE A 37 -2.43 12.02 3.70
CA PHE A 37 -3.06 10.80 3.23
C PHE A 37 -4.56 11.02 3.03
N SER A 38 -5.07 10.71 1.84
CA SER A 38 -6.49 10.63 1.57
C SER A 38 -6.81 9.61 0.49
N VAL A 39 -8.05 9.11 0.50
CA VAL A 39 -8.57 8.18 -0.50
C VAL A 39 -9.77 8.83 -1.19
N GLY A 40 -9.77 8.81 -2.53
CA GLY A 40 -10.88 9.31 -3.34
C GLY A 40 -12.17 8.50 -3.16
N ASP A 41 -13.26 8.97 -3.74
CA ASP A 41 -14.55 8.25 -3.72
C ASP A 41 -14.61 7.11 -4.76
N SER A 42 -15.77 6.46 -4.85
CA SER A 42 -16.00 5.40 -5.82
C SER A 42 -15.93 5.85 -7.29
N SER A 43 -16.24 7.12 -7.59
CA SER A 43 -16.19 7.68 -8.95
C SER A 43 -14.76 7.81 -9.47
N SER A 44 -13.83 8.09 -8.56
CA SER A 44 -12.39 8.13 -8.81
C SER A 44 -11.68 6.79 -8.59
N ASN A 45 -12.45 5.70 -8.42
CA ASN A 45 -11.93 4.36 -8.11
C ASN A 45 -11.03 4.35 -6.87
N TYR A 46 -11.41 5.12 -5.85
CA TYR A 46 -10.69 5.24 -4.59
C TYR A 46 -9.23 5.67 -4.76
N LYS A 47 -8.98 6.64 -5.64
CA LYS A 47 -7.64 7.15 -5.96
C LYS A 47 -6.83 7.53 -4.72
N LEU A 48 -5.58 7.11 -4.66
CA LEU A 48 -4.66 7.44 -3.56
C LEU A 48 -4.10 8.85 -3.69
N ASN A 49 -4.03 9.56 -2.57
CA ASN A 49 -3.22 10.77 -2.43
C ASN A 49 -2.32 10.62 -1.20
N VAL A 50 -0.99 10.62 -1.41
CA VAL A 50 0.02 10.60 -0.34
C VAL A 50 1.14 11.60 -0.60
N ALA A 51 1.61 12.26 0.46
CA ALA A 51 2.75 13.16 0.38
C ALA A 51 3.48 13.36 1.72
N GLY A 52 4.67 13.96 1.64
CA GLY A 52 5.49 14.34 2.79
C GLY A 52 5.95 13.15 3.61
N TYR A 53 6.63 12.22 2.94
CA TYR A 53 7.23 11.04 3.53
C TYR A 53 8.27 11.38 4.61
N SER A 54 8.29 10.58 5.66
CA SER A 54 9.34 10.49 6.67
C SER A 54 9.39 9.06 7.24
N GLY A 55 10.53 8.63 7.80
CA GLY A 55 10.66 7.33 8.44
C GLY A 55 11.94 6.60 8.05
N ASN A 56 12.08 5.36 8.53
CA ASN A 56 13.27 4.53 8.33
C ASN A 56 13.03 3.31 7.42
N ALA A 57 11.80 3.10 6.93
CA ALA A 57 11.48 2.01 5.99
C ALA A 57 11.82 2.33 4.52
N GLY A 58 12.28 3.55 4.22
CA GLY A 58 12.28 4.10 2.86
C GLY A 58 10.88 4.26 2.26
N ASP A 59 10.76 5.08 1.22
CA ASP A 59 9.46 5.41 0.61
C ASP A 59 9.07 4.44 -0.51
N SER A 60 8.19 3.49 -0.18
CA SER A 60 7.64 2.52 -1.13
C SER A 60 6.17 2.79 -1.50
N LEU A 61 5.58 3.89 -1.01
CA LEU A 61 4.17 4.22 -1.27
C LEU A 61 4.01 5.40 -2.24
N VAL A 62 4.96 6.32 -2.31
CA VAL A 62 4.87 7.48 -3.21
C VAL A 62 4.75 7.09 -4.69
N TYR A 63 5.34 5.94 -5.07
CA TYR A 63 5.17 5.36 -6.42
C TYR A 63 3.70 5.11 -6.79
N HIS A 64 2.86 4.85 -5.79
CA HIS A 64 1.43 4.58 -5.93
C HIS A 64 0.57 5.86 -5.85
N ASN A 65 1.17 7.03 -5.61
CA ASN A 65 0.43 8.27 -5.51
C ASN A 65 -0.33 8.58 -6.81
N GLY A 66 -1.59 8.98 -6.69
CA GLY A 66 -2.47 9.29 -7.83
C GLY A 66 -3.07 8.08 -8.53
N GLN A 67 -2.74 6.86 -8.11
CA GLN A 67 -3.24 5.63 -8.73
C GLN A 67 -4.61 5.23 -8.18
N ALA A 68 -5.43 4.63 -9.05
CA ALA A 68 -6.72 4.05 -8.69
C ALA A 68 -6.53 2.70 -7.98
N PHE A 69 -7.52 2.27 -7.20
CA PHE A 69 -7.45 1.01 -6.48
C PHE A 69 -7.81 -0.16 -7.42
N THR A 70 -6.89 -1.11 -7.57
CA THR A 70 -7.03 -2.29 -8.42
C THR A 70 -7.24 -3.56 -7.58
N THR A 71 -8.12 -4.44 -8.07
CA THR A 71 -8.39 -5.77 -7.53
C THR A 71 -8.37 -6.81 -8.64
N LYS A 72 -8.38 -8.10 -8.28
CA LYS A 72 -8.42 -9.21 -9.27
C LYS A 72 -9.61 -9.14 -10.24
N ASP A 73 -10.71 -8.55 -9.82
CA ASP A 73 -11.98 -8.40 -10.55
C ASP A 73 -12.17 -6.99 -11.13
N ARG A 74 -11.29 -6.04 -10.81
CA ARG A 74 -11.36 -4.66 -11.28
C ARG A 74 -9.98 -4.10 -11.57
N ASP A 75 -9.63 -4.10 -12.85
CA ASP A 75 -8.38 -3.58 -13.36
C ASP A 75 -8.45 -2.05 -13.56
N ASN A 76 -7.72 -1.31 -12.74
CA ASN A 76 -7.60 0.15 -12.84
C ASN A 76 -6.12 0.58 -12.87
N ASP A 77 -5.19 -0.34 -13.11
CA ASP A 77 -3.76 -0.04 -13.13
C ASP A 77 -3.27 0.38 -14.54
N GLU A 78 -2.00 0.73 -14.67
CA GLU A 78 -1.40 1.21 -15.92
C GLU A 78 -0.71 0.08 -16.71
N GLN A 79 -0.81 -1.17 -16.27
CA GLN A 79 -0.14 -2.32 -16.89
C GLN A 79 -1.02 -2.97 -17.97
N THR A 80 -0.41 -3.56 -19.00
CA THR A 80 -1.14 -4.30 -20.05
C THR A 80 -1.92 -5.52 -19.54
N GLY A 81 -1.71 -5.94 -18.29
CA GLY A 81 -2.50 -6.98 -17.64
C GLY A 81 -2.66 -6.69 -16.15
N ASN A 82 -3.60 -7.37 -15.50
CA ASN A 82 -4.08 -6.99 -14.17
C ASN A 82 -3.05 -7.29 -13.05
N CYS A 83 -2.52 -6.24 -12.42
CA CYS A 83 -1.60 -6.37 -11.29
C CYS A 83 -2.25 -6.97 -10.04
N GLY A 84 -3.56 -6.80 -9.85
CA GLY A 84 -4.32 -7.48 -8.79
C GLY A 84 -4.30 -8.99 -8.90
N ILE A 85 -4.23 -9.53 -10.13
CA ILE A 85 -4.01 -10.97 -10.36
C ILE A 85 -2.53 -11.31 -10.17
N GLN A 86 -1.61 -10.57 -10.80
CA GLN A 86 -0.18 -10.88 -10.78
C GLN A 86 0.44 -10.83 -9.37
N ARG A 87 -0.06 -9.92 -8.52
CA ARG A 87 0.42 -9.69 -7.15
C ARG A 87 -0.43 -10.38 -6.08
N GLU A 88 -1.49 -11.09 -6.49
CA GLU A 88 -2.45 -11.74 -5.60
C GLU A 88 -2.87 -10.86 -4.40
N GLY A 89 -3.17 -9.59 -4.70
CA GLY A 89 -3.47 -8.57 -3.70
C GLY A 89 -4.42 -7.51 -4.21
N ALA A 90 -4.69 -6.52 -3.37
CA ALA A 90 -5.57 -5.40 -3.70
C ALA A 90 -4.90 -4.09 -3.27
N TRP A 91 -4.56 -3.23 -4.23
CA TRP A 91 -3.72 -2.07 -3.96
C TRP A 91 -3.89 -0.97 -5.02
N TRP A 92 -3.30 0.19 -4.76
CA TRP A 92 -3.17 1.26 -5.73
C TRP A 92 -2.05 0.96 -6.75
N TYR A 93 -2.18 -0.12 -7.49
CA TYR A 93 -1.15 -0.58 -8.43
C TYR A 93 -0.93 0.42 -9.57
N LYS A 94 0.32 0.48 -10.06
CA LYS A 94 0.73 1.23 -11.25
C LYS A 94 1.22 0.27 -12.34
N SER A 95 2.49 -0.15 -12.28
CA SER A 95 3.04 -1.21 -13.15
C SER A 95 4.24 -1.92 -12.46
N CYS A 96 4.03 -2.82 -11.50
CA CYS A 96 2.82 -3.01 -10.70
C CYS A 96 2.95 -2.30 -9.35
N ALA A 97 4.03 -2.57 -8.59
CA ALA A 97 4.08 -2.21 -7.18
C ALA A 97 5.48 -1.94 -6.65
N HIS A 98 5.59 -0.92 -5.80
CA HIS A 98 6.71 -0.75 -4.86
C HIS A 98 6.37 -1.22 -3.44
N SER A 99 5.09 -1.34 -3.12
CA SER A 99 4.58 -1.96 -1.89
C SER A 99 3.35 -2.81 -2.21
N ASN A 100 3.19 -3.92 -1.47
CA ASN A 100 2.05 -4.83 -1.61
C ASN A 100 1.60 -5.32 -0.23
N LEU A 101 1.13 -4.41 0.63
CA LEU A 101 0.80 -4.77 2.03
C LEU A 101 -0.44 -5.65 2.16
N ASN A 102 -1.27 -5.70 1.12
CA ASN A 102 -2.44 -6.58 1.02
C ASN A 102 -2.14 -7.84 0.18
N GLY A 103 -0.86 -8.20 0.03
CA GLY A 103 -0.43 -9.42 -0.64
C GLY A 103 -0.60 -10.66 0.23
N VAL A 104 -0.16 -11.79 -0.32
CA VAL A 104 -0.19 -13.10 0.33
C VAL A 104 0.80 -13.12 1.51
N TYR A 105 0.36 -13.65 2.64
CA TYR A 105 1.26 -13.89 3.77
C TYR A 105 2.13 -15.13 3.47
N MET A 106 3.43 -14.91 3.24
CA MET A 106 4.38 -15.93 2.76
C MET A 106 5.56 -16.13 3.71
N GLU A 107 5.41 -15.76 4.98
CA GLU A 107 6.34 -16.14 6.06
C GLU A 107 7.84 -15.89 5.81
N GLY A 108 8.21 -14.75 5.21
CA GLY A 108 9.62 -14.42 4.94
C GLY A 108 10.18 -15.02 3.66
N GLU A 109 9.35 -15.68 2.84
CA GLU A 109 9.70 -16.13 1.50
C GLU A 109 10.34 -15.00 0.69
N LYS A 110 11.34 -15.39 -0.11
CA LYS A 110 12.08 -14.53 -1.02
C LYS A 110 11.82 -14.94 -2.46
N GLY A 111 11.78 -13.97 -3.36
CA GLY A 111 11.68 -14.16 -4.80
C GLY A 111 10.24 -14.19 -5.31
N ASN A 112 9.28 -13.80 -4.46
CA ASN A 112 7.87 -13.89 -4.77
C ASN A 112 7.17 -12.55 -4.60
N ALA A 113 6.92 -11.90 -5.74
CA ALA A 113 6.23 -10.63 -5.93
C ALA A 113 4.83 -10.52 -5.30
N LYS A 114 4.24 -11.66 -4.90
CA LYS A 114 2.88 -11.76 -4.33
C LYS A 114 2.86 -11.52 -2.81
N GLY A 115 4.01 -11.55 -2.16
CA GLY A 115 4.11 -11.42 -0.70
C GLY A 115 3.68 -10.08 -0.13
N ILE A 116 3.69 -9.95 1.20
CA ILE A 116 3.57 -8.66 1.89
C ILE A 116 4.87 -7.88 1.70
N GLN A 117 4.90 -6.89 0.82
CA GLN A 117 6.17 -6.27 0.37
C GLN A 117 6.30 -4.78 0.66
N TRP A 118 7.54 -4.35 0.96
CA TRP A 118 7.96 -2.95 1.07
C TRP A 118 9.38 -2.75 0.53
N ASN A 119 9.49 -2.46 -0.77
CA ASN A 119 10.71 -2.58 -1.58
C ASN A 119 11.92 -1.78 -1.07
N LYS A 120 11.70 -0.59 -0.50
CA LYS A 120 12.79 0.25 0.00
C LYS A 120 13.38 -0.22 1.32
N TRP A 121 12.67 -1.05 2.09
CA TRP A 121 13.18 -1.58 3.35
C TRP A 121 13.85 -2.94 3.17
N LYS A 122 13.16 -3.84 2.45
CA LYS A 122 13.67 -5.13 2.01
C LYS A 122 13.38 -5.21 0.52
N SER A 123 14.27 -5.81 -0.26
CA SER A 123 14.11 -5.96 -1.72
C SER A 123 12.74 -6.51 -2.11
N ASN A 124 12.35 -6.34 -3.38
CA ASN A 124 11.02 -6.55 -4.00
C ASN A 124 10.39 -7.95 -3.91
N ASP A 125 10.84 -8.75 -2.97
CA ASP A 125 10.75 -10.18 -2.99
C ASP A 125 10.66 -10.78 -1.58
N TYR A 126 10.95 -10.01 -0.53
CA TYR A 126 10.82 -10.47 0.86
C TYR A 126 9.41 -10.23 1.42
N SER A 127 8.75 -11.28 1.88
CA SER A 127 7.43 -11.20 2.51
C SER A 127 7.52 -10.89 4.01
N MET A 128 6.94 -9.77 4.45
CA MET A 128 7.03 -9.29 5.83
C MET A 128 6.27 -10.16 6.84
N LYS A 129 6.75 -10.16 8.09
CA LYS A 129 6.07 -10.83 9.21
C LYS A 129 4.80 -10.10 9.62
N SER A 130 4.83 -8.78 9.62
CA SER A 130 3.65 -7.98 9.92
C SER A 130 3.69 -6.63 9.20
N SER A 131 2.50 -6.12 8.92
CA SER A 131 2.27 -4.78 8.43
C SER A 131 1.01 -4.21 9.07
N SER A 132 1.04 -2.94 9.47
CA SER A 132 -0.14 -2.21 9.94
C SER A 132 -0.19 -0.83 9.33
N MET A 133 -1.36 -0.44 8.82
CA MET A 133 -1.64 0.91 8.33
C MET A 133 -2.57 1.59 9.33
N LYS A 134 -2.18 2.76 9.83
CA LYS A 134 -2.91 3.49 10.88
C LYS A 134 -3.04 4.96 10.49
N LEU A 135 -4.21 5.52 10.73
CA LEU A 135 -4.52 6.91 10.41
C LEU A 135 -4.63 7.72 11.68
N ARG A 136 -4.08 8.93 11.66
CA ARG A 136 -4.25 9.93 12.72
C ARG A 136 -4.69 11.25 12.10
N ARG A 137 -5.75 11.83 12.65
CA ARG A 137 -6.20 13.17 12.24
C ARG A 137 -5.16 14.20 12.67
N LEU A 138 -4.88 15.15 11.79
CA LEU A 138 -4.03 16.31 12.07
C LEU A 138 -4.87 17.54 12.41
#